data_AF-A0A256L9X4-F1
#
_entry.id   AF-A0A256L9X4-F1
#
_cell.length_a   1.000
_cell.length_b   1.000
_cell.length_c   1.000
_cell.angle_alpha   90.00
_cell.angle_beta   90.00
_cell.angle_gamma   90.00
#
_symmetry.space_group_name_H-M   'P 1'
#
loop_
_entity.id
_entity.type
_entity.pdbx_description
1 polymer ?
#
loop_
_entity_poly.entity_id
_entity_poly.type
_entity_poly.pdbx_seq_one_letter_code
_entity_poly.pdbx_strand_id
1 'polypeptide(L)'
;MTKLKQYLVNLKLNDLQVIIALAMIAIGGSLWYDRHYFFWPPNLQSALNDWRIDIFILLVGIVLFFVTAFRPDDTLLIRTLLVVCGGIVLGLAFLQLGHIIFTSEFRMGHTAIGDVVLFLLILHVAHNR
;
A
#
# COMPACT_ATOMS: atom_id res chain seq x y z
N MET A 1 -1.87 32.50 5.21
CA MET A 1 -2.37 31.19 5.71
C MET A 1 -1.38 30.64 6.73
N THR A 2 -1.84 30.02 7.82
CA THR A 2 -0.93 29.30 8.74
C THR A 2 -0.37 28.05 8.05
N LYS A 3 0.88 27.65 8.35
CA LYS A 3 1.52 26.48 7.72
C LYS A 3 0.67 25.20 7.81
N LEU A 4 -0.01 24.99 8.94
CA LEU A 4 -0.95 23.89 9.12
C LEU A 4 -2.11 23.91 8.12
N LYS A 5 -2.71 25.08 7.86
CA LYS A 5 -3.79 25.22 6.87
C LYS A 5 -3.29 24.88 5.47
N GLN A 6 -2.05 25.23 5.13
CA GLN A 6 -1.46 24.86 3.83
C GLN A 6 -1.33 23.34 3.69
N TYR A 7 -0.83 22.65 4.70
CA TYR A 7 -0.68 21.18 4.65
C TYR A 7 -2.03 20.47 4.50
N LEU A 8 -3.07 20.94 5.21
CA LEU A 8 -4.42 20.41 5.07
C LEU A 8 -5.00 20.65 3.66
N VAL A 9 -4.71 21.81 3.07
CA VAL A 9 -5.09 22.10 1.67
C VAL A 9 -4.36 21.17 0.71
N ASN A 10 -3.05 20.95 0.87
CA ASN A 10 -2.28 20.04 0.03
C ASN A 10 -2.82 18.61 0.09
N LEU A 11 -3.14 18.12 1.30
CA LEU A 11 -3.76 16.81 1.50
C LEU A 11 -5.14 16.72 0.82
N LYS A 12 -5.95 17.77 0.91
CA LYS A 12 -7.28 17.83 0.27
C LYS A 12 -7.20 17.88 -1.25
N LEU A 13 -6.20 18.57 -1.81
CA LEU A 13 -6.00 18.65 -3.27
C LEU A 13 -5.43 17.36 -3.87
N ASN A 14 -4.79 16.52 -3.04
CA ASN A 14 -4.22 15.23 -3.44
C ASN A 14 -4.94 14.07 -2.71
N ASP A 15 -6.26 14.15 -2.60
CA ASP A 15 -7.10 13.23 -1.83
C ASP A 15 -6.90 11.75 -2.20
N LEU A 16 -6.81 11.41 -3.49
CA LEU A 16 -6.58 10.04 -3.93
C LEU A 16 -5.19 9.53 -3.51
N GLN A 17 -4.17 10.38 -3.55
CA GLN A 17 -2.83 10.04 -3.06
C GLN A 17 -2.84 9.82 -1.53
N VAL A 18 -3.63 10.59 -0.80
CA VAL A 18 -3.85 10.39 0.64
C VAL A 18 -4.55 9.07 0.91
N ILE A 19 -5.59 8.71 0.13
CA ILE A 19 -6.29 7.42 0.26
C ILE A 19 -5.31 6.27 0.02
N ILE A 20 -4.47 6.35 -1.02
CA ILE A 20 -3.42 5.35 -1.28
C ILE A 20 -2.47 5.23 -0.08
N ALA A 21 -1.98 6.36 0.45
CA ALA A 21 -1.07 6.37 1.58
C ALA A 21 -1.69 5.73 2.84
N LEU A 22 -2.94 6.06 3.14
CA LEU A 22 -3.68 5.48 4.27
C LEU A 22 -3.95 3.99 4.08
N ALA A 23 -4.26 3.55 2.86
CA ALA A 23 -4.43 2.14 2.55
C ALA A 23 -3.12 1.35 2.77
N MET A 24 -1.97 1.89 2.33
CA MET A 24 -0.66 1.28 2.56
C MET A 24 -0.33 1.16 4.06
N ILE A 25 -0.65 2.19 4.86
CA ILE A 25 -0.49 2.16 6.31
C ILE A 25 -1.38 1.06 6.93
N ALA A 26 -2.64 0.98 6.50
CA ALA A 26 -3.58 -0.02 6.98
C ALA A 26 -3.16 -1.45 6.62
N ILE A 27 -2.69 -1.68 5.38
CA ILE A 27 -2.18 -2.97 4.92
C ILE A 27 -0.96 -3.38 5.75
N GLY A 28 0.05 -2.52 5.84
CA GLY A 28 1.25 -2.81 6.63
C GLY A 28 0.94 -3.05 8.11
N GLY A 29 0.03 -2.27 8.70
CA GLY A 29 -0.43 -2.47 10.07
C GLY A 29 -1.19 -3.79 10.28
N SER A 30 -2.05 -4.16 9.33
CA SER A 30 -2.81 -5.41 9.34
C SER A 30 -1.90 -6.63 9.26
N LEU A 31 -0.93 -6.63 8.34
CA LEU A 31 0.06 -7.71 8.19
C LEU A 31 0.97 -7.80 9.43
N TRP A 32 1.36 -6.67 9.99
CA TRP A 32 2.15 -6.66 11.22
C TRP A 32 1.40 -7.27 12.41
N TYR A 33 0.08 -7.04 12.49
CA TYR A 33 -0.79 -7.61 13.52
C TYR A 33 -1.02 -9.12 13.31
N ASP A 34 -1.32 -9.55 12.08
CA ASP A 34 -1.54 -10.95 11.73
C ASP A 34 -0.25 -11.64 11.25
N ARG A 35 0.53 -12.15 12.21
CA ARG A 35 1.80 -12.85 11.97
C ARG A 35 1.69 -14.17 11.20
N HIS A 36 0.48 -14.67 10.97
CA HIS A 36 0.22 -15.92 10.23
C HIS A 36 -0.75 -15.69 9.08
N TYR A 37 -0.76 -14.48 8.54
CA TYR A 37 -1.62 -14.10 7.43
C TYR A 37 -1.40 -15.05 6.24
N PHE A 38 -0.15 -15.17 5.76
CA PHE A 38 0.22 -16.10 4.69
C PHE A 38 0.56 -17.49 5.23
N PHE A 39 -0.28 -18.49 4.96
CA PHE A 39 0.01 -19.90 5.28
C PHE A 39 0.38 -20.73 4.05
N TRP A 40 0.36 -20.13 2.87
CA TRP A 40 0.86 -20.72 1.64
C TRP A 40 1.68 -19.68 0.86
N PRO A 41 2.79 -20.06 0.22
CA PRO A 41 3.36 -21.41 0.18
C PRO A 41 4.15 -21.76 1.45
N PRO A 42 4.10 -23.03 1.92
CA PRO A 42 4.58 -23.43 3.25
C PRO A 42 6.07 -23.17 3.48
N ASN A 43 6.88 -23.32 2.44
CA ASN A 43 8.31 -23.08 2.46
C ASN A 43 8.70 -21.58 2.54
N LEU A 44 7.77 -20.66 2.26
CA LEU A 44 8.03 -19.22 2.31
C LEU A 44 7.27 -18.50 3.42
N GLN A 45 6.46 -19.18 4.24
CA GLN A 45 5.65 -18.53 5.28
C GLN A 45 6.49 -17.64 6.21
N SER A 46 7.66 -18.10 6.63
CA SER A 46 8.54 -17.32 7.51
C SER A 46 9.04 -16.04 6.84
N ALA A 47 9.23 -16.04 5.53
CA ALA A 47 9.67 -14.87 4.79
C ALA A 47 8.49 -13.93 4.50
N LEU A 48 7.35 -14.47 4.07
CA LEU A 48 6.16 -13.70 3.70
C LEU A 48 5.50 -13.00 4.89
N ASN A 49 5.60 -13.58 6.09
CA ASN A 49 5.12 -12.95 7.31
C ASN A 49 6.28 -12.34 8.12
N ASP A 50 7.40 -11.95 7.52
CA ASP A 50 8.48 -11.25 8.25
C ASP A 50 8.02 -9.83 8.62
N TRP A 51 8.12 -9.47 9.91
CA TRP A 51 7.71 -8.17 10.44
C TRP A 51 8.45 -7.00 9.78
N ARG A 52 9.65 -7.26 9.25
CA ARG A 52 10.45 -6.26 8.53
C ARG A 52 9.77 -5.84 7.24
N ILE A 53 9.12 -6.78 6.54
CA ILE A 53 8.36 -6.49 5.33
C ILE A 53 7.13 -5.66 5.70
N ASP A 54 6.40 -6.05 6.75
CA ASP A 54 5.19 -5.36 7.18
C ASP A 54 5.47 -3.91 7.58
N ILE A 55 6.54 -3.69 8.37
CA ILE A 55 7.00 -2.37 8.75
C ILE A 55 7.48 -1.57 7.52
N PHE A 56 8.14 -2.21 6.55
CA PHE A 56 8.52 -1.53 5.32
C PHE A 56 7.30 -1.02 4.55
N ILE A 57 6.26 -1.84 4.38
CA ILE A 57 5.00 -1.45 3.71
C ILE A 57 4.35 -0.26 4.45
N LEU A 58 4.27 -0.35 5.78
CA LEU A 58 3.73 0.71 6.64
C LEU A 58 4.53 2.01 6.47
N LEU A 59 5.87 1.95 6.49
CA LEU A 59 6.73 3.11 6.34
C LEU A 59 6.58 3.77 4.96
N VAL A 60 6.46 2.99 3.89
CA VAL A 60 6.20 3.51 2.54
C VAL A 60 4.91 4.35 2.52
N GLY A 61 3.84 3.86 3.16
CA GLY A 61 2.59 4.60 3.29
C GLY A 61 2.73 5.90 4.11
N ILE A 62 3.44 5.85 5.24
CA ILE A 62 3.72 7.03 6.08
C ILE A 62 4.52 8.08 5.30
N VAL A 63 5.57 7.66 4.59
CA VAL A 63 6.41 8.56 3.79
C VAL A 63 5.59 9.20 2.67
N LEU A 64 4.77 8.42 1.95
CA LEU A 64 3.88 8.96 0.92
C LEU A 64 2.93 10.00 1.51
N PHE A 65 2.30 9.73 2.67
CA PHE A 65 1.41 10.69 3.34
C PHE A 65 2.15 12.01 3.67
N PHE A 66 3.33 11.93 4.27
CA PHE A 66 4.09 13.11 4.65
C PHE A 66 4.62 13.90 3.45
N VAL A 67 5.08 13.24 2.39
CA VAL A 67 5.48 13.92 1.15
C VAL A 67 4.29 14.62 0.52
N THR A 68 3.11 14.00 0.51
CA THR A 68 1.86 14.63 0.03
C THR A 68 1.52 15.91 0.80
N ALA A 69 1.70 15.89 2.12
CA ALA A 69 1.42 17.06 2.97
C ALA A 69 2.45 18.18 2.80
N PHE A 70 3.75 17.84 2.87
CA PHE A 70 4.83 18.80 3.06
C PHE A 70 5.59 19.17 1.78
N ARG A 71 5.59 18.30 0.77
CA ARG A 71 6.34 18.46 -0.47
C ARG A 71 5.49 18.06 -1.69
N PRO A 72 4.29 18.66 -1.87
CA PRO A 72 3.39 18.28 -2.96
C PRO A 72 3.99 18.51 -4.35
N ASP A 73 4.96 19.43 -4.48
CA ASP A 73 5.62 19.78 -5.74
C ASP A 73 6.77 18.82 -6.11
N ASP A 74 7.18 17.92 -5.20
CA ASP A 74 8.24 16.93 -5.46
C ASP A 74 7.68 15.74 -6.26
N THR A 75 7.41 15.98 -7.54
CA THR A 75 6.76 15.04 -8.46
C THR A 75 7.57 13.76 -8.65
N LEU A 76 8.90 13.85 -8.68
CA LEU A 76 9.77 12.69 -8.83
C LEU A 76 9.62 11.74 -7.64
N LEU A 77 9.78 12.25 -6.41
CA LEU A 77 9.67 11.45 -5.20
C LEU A 77 8.28 10.81 -5.08
N ILE A 78 7.23 11.58 -5.35
CA ILE A 78 5.85 11.08 -5.31
C ILE A 78 5.64 9.96 -6.33
N ARG A 79 6.08 10.14 -7.58
CA ARG A 79 5.96 9.09 -8.61
C ARG A 79 6.74 7.84 -8.23
N THR A 80 7.96 7.98 -7.71
CA THR A 80 8.73 6.83 -7.22
C THR A 80 8.01 6.09 -6.11
N LEU A 81 7.47 6.80 -5.11
CA LEU A 81 6.71 6.19 -4.03
C LEU A 81 5.44 5.49 -4.53
N LEU A 82 4.71 6.09 -5.48
CA LEU A 82 3.54 5.47 -6.10
C LEU A 82 3.90 4.19 -6.86
N VAL A 83 5.02 4.16 -7.59
CA VAL A 83 5.52 2.95 -8.24
C VAL A 83 5.85 1.86 -7.22
N VAL A 84 6.50 2.22 -6.11
CA VAL A 84 6.79 1.29 -5.01
C VAL A 84 5.49 0.74 -4.39
N CYS A 85 4.52 1.60 -4.08
CA CYS A 85 3.20 1.17 -3.60
C CYS A 85 2.53 0.22 -4.59
N GLY A 86 2.55 0.55 -5.89
CA GLY A 86 1.96 -0.27 -6.94
C GLY A 86 2.61 -1.65 -7.01
N GLY A 87 3.95 -1.71 -6.94
CA GLY A 87 4.69 -2.96 -6.91
C GLY A 87 4.37 -3.84 -5.69
N ILE A 88 4.28 -3.23 -4.51
CA ILE A 88 3.92 -3.93 -3.27
C ILE A 88 2.51 -4.53 -3.38
N VAL A 89 1.52 -3.70 -3.70
CA VAL A 89 0.11 -4.10 -3.73
C VAL A 89 -0.14 -5.14 -4.83
N LEU A 90 0.48 -4.99 -6.00
CA LEU A 90 0.41 -6.00 -7.06
C LEU A 90 1.03 -7.33 -6.60
N GLY A 91 2.18 -7.27 -5.92
CA GLY A 91 2.82 -8.47 -5.34
C GLY A 91 1.92 -9.17 -4.31
N LEU A 92 1.27 -8.41 -3.43
CA LEU A 92 0.31 -8.94 -2.46
C LEU A 92 -0.90 -9.59 -3.17
N ALA A 93 -1.47 -8.93 -4.19
CA ALA A 93 -2.56 -9.49 -4.97
C ALA A 93 -2.17 -10.84 -5.61
N PHE A 94 -0.97 -10.93 -6.22
CA PHE A 94 -0.48 -12.19 -6.79
C PHE A 94 -0.29 -13.29 -5.74
N LEU A 95 0.27 -12.95 -4.57
CA LEU A 95 0.45 -13.91 -3.49
C LEU A 95 -0.89 -14.43 -2.96
N GLN A 96 -1.86 -13.53 -2.76
CA GLN A 96 -3.20 -13.88 -2.29
C GLN A 96 -4.00 -14.67 -3.33
N LEU A 97 -3.88 -14.34 -4.62
CA LEU A 97 -4.47 -15.13 -5.70
C LEU A 97 -3.85 -16.52 -5.79
N GLY A 98 -2.53 -16.61 -5.74
CA GLY A 98 -1.81 -17.89 -5.68
C GLY A 98 -2.31 -18.71 -4.49
N HIS A 99 -2.39 -18.08 -3.31
CA HIS A 99 -2.93 -18.70 -2.11
C HIS A 99 -4.33 -19.30 -2.36
N ILE A 100 -5.28 -18.54 -2.90
CA ILE A 100 -6.64 -19.01 -3.19
C ILE A 100 -6.62 -20.22 -4.15
N ILE A 101 -5.82 -20.14 -5.22
CA ILE A 101 -5.76 -21.19 -6.25
C ILE A 101 -5.18 -22.50 -5.69
N PHE A 102 -4.11 -22.42 -4.90
CA PHE A 102 -3.37 -23.61 -4.45
C PHE A 102 -3.90 -24.21 -3.14
N THR A 103 -4.63 -23.45 -2.35
CA THR A 103 -5.24 -23.96 -1.09
C THR A 103 -6.74 -24.20 -1.21
N SER A 104 -7.39 -23.69 -2.27
CA SER A 104 -8.86 -23.64 -2.41
C SER A 104 -9.58 -22.87 -1.29
N GLU A 105 -8.84 -22.08 -0.49
CA GLU A 105 -9.37 -21.28 0.62
C GLU A 105 -9.60 -19.84 0.18
N PHE A 106 -10.86 -19.37 0.23
CA PHE A 106 -11.22 -18.01 -0.18
C PHE A 106 -11.01 -16.94 0.92
N ARG A 107 -10.29 -17.29 2.00
CA ARG A 107 -10.05 -16.40 3.15
C ARG A 107 -9.43 -15.05 2.76
N MET A 108 -8.63 -15.01 1.69
CA MET A 108 -7.94 -13.81 1.18
C MET A 108 -8.62 -13.19 -0.06
N GLY A 109 -9.82 -13.66 -0.44
CA GLY A 109 -10.48 -13.18 -1.66
C GLY A 109 -10.80 -11.69 -1.63
N HIS A 110 -11.31 -11.19 -0.51
CA HIS A 110 -11.66 -9.77 -0.36
C HIS A 110 -10.44 -8.86 -0.34
N THR A 111 -9.34 -9.29 0.28
CA THR A 111 -8.09 -8.53 0.28
C THR A 111 -7.47 -8.51 -1.12
N ALA A 112 -7.56 -9.61 -1.87
CA ALA A 112 -6.97 -9.67 -3.23
C ALA A 112 -7.70 -8.71 -4.18
N ILE A 113 -9.03 -8.66 -4.08
CA ILE A 113 -9.84 -7.68 -4.81
C ILE A 113 -9.47 -6.25 -4.38
N GLY A 114 -9.34 -6.01 -3.07
CA GLY A 114 -8.92 -4.72 -2.53
C GLY A 114 -7.57 -4.26 -3.08
N ASP A 115 -6.59 -5.16 -3.13
CA ASP A 115 -5.26 -4.90 -3.67
C ASP A 115 -5.31 -4.57 -5.17
N VAL A 116 -6.09 -5.31 -5.97
CA VAL A 116 -6.27 -4.99 -7.40
C VAL A 116 -6.91 -3.61 -7.59
N VAL A 117 -7.96 -3.28 -6.83
CA VAL A 117 -8.61 -1.97 -6.90
C VAL A 117 -7.63 -0.85 -6.49
N LEU A 118 -6.87 -1.06 -5.42
CA LEU A 118 -5.87 -0.10 -4.96
C LEU A 118 -4.75 0.07 -5.99
N PHE A 119 -4.30 -1.01 -6.65
CA PHE A 119 -3.33 -0.95 -7.73
C PHE A 119 -3.84 -0.12 -8.92
N LEU A 120 -5.10 -0.31 -9.33
CA LEU A 120 -5.72 0.51 -10.39
C LEU A 120 -5.81 1.99 -9.99
N LEU A 121 -6.14 2.27 -8.73
CA LEU A 121 -6.14 3.63 -8.20
C LEU A 121 -4.73 4.24 -8.23
N ILE A 122 -3.70 3.48 -7.86
CA ILE A 122 -2.30 3.91 -7.93
C ILE A 122 -1.91 4.24 -9.37
N LEU A 123 -2.26 3.38 -10.33
CA LEU A 123 -2.00 3.64 -11.75
C LEU A 123 -2.70 4.92 -12.24
N HIS A 124 -3.97 5.10 -11.86
CA HIS A 124 -4.73 6.30 -12.21
C HIS A 124 -4.05 7.57 -11.67
N VAL A 125 -3.66 7.58 -10.40
CA VAL A 125 -2.98 8.72 -9.78
C VAL A 125 -1.60 8.94 -10.38
N ALA A 126 -0.82 7.87 -10.61
CA ALA A 126 0.53 7.95 -11.17
C ALA A 126 0.54 8.44 -12.63
N HIS A 127 -0.48 8.10 -13.42
CA HIS A 127 -0.64 8.58 -14.79
C HIS A 127 -0.99 10.08 -14.86
N ASN A 128 -1.78 10.57 -13.90
CA ASN A 128 -2.29 11.95 -13.90
C ASN A 128 -1.38 12.94 -13.14
N ARG A 129 -0.34 12.43 -12.48
CA ARG A 129 0.74 13.19 -11.83
C ARG A 129 1.87 13.47 -12.81
#